data_AF-B0JQ47-F1
#
_entry.id   AF-B0JQ47-F1
#
_cell.length_a   1.000
_cell.length_b   1.000
_cell.length_c   1.000
_cell.angle_alpha   90.00
_cell.angle_beta   90.00
_cell.angle_gamma   90.00
#
_symmetry.space_group_name_H-M   'P 1'
#
loop_
_entity.id
_entity.type
_entity.pdbx_description
1 polymer ?
#
loop_
_entity_poly.entity_id
_entity_poly.type
_entity_poly.pdbx_seq_one_letter_code
_entity_poly.pdbx_strand_id
1 'polypeptide(L)' 'MPTVLQVGPYSFIFFSSDQQEPAHIHVKRDRKLAKYWLDPITLVGLIHLN' A
#
# COMPACT_ATOMS: atom_id res chain seq x y z
N MET A 1 -2.37 -8.66 -8.35
CA MET A 1 -2.17 -8.56 -6.90
C MET A 1 -3.50 -8.25 -6.23
N PRO A 2 -3.75 -8.78 -5.01
CA PRO A 2 -4.97 -8.50 -4.28
C PRO A 2 -5.00 -7.05 -3.77
N THR A 3 -6.20 -6.51 -3.57
CA THR A 3 -6.41 -5.26 -2.83
C THR A 3 -6.14 -5.51 -1.35
N VAL A 4 -5.14 -4.82 -0.77
CA VAL A 4 -4.75 -4.99 0.64
C VAL A 4 -5.61 -4.18 1.61
N LEU A 5 -6.23 -3.11 1.11
CA LEU A 5 -7.18 -2.28 1.84
C LEU A 5 -8.15 -1.63 0.86
N GLN A 6 -9.43 -1.54 1.23
CA GLN A 6 -10.43 -0.81 0.47
C GLN A 6 -11.13 0.21 1.37
N VAL A 7 -11.15 1.46 0.94
CA VAL A 7 -11.84 2.56 1.62
C VAL A 7 -12.77 3.22 0.61
N GLY A 8 -14.07 2.90 0.66
CA GLY A 8 -15.04 3.35 -0.33
C GLY A 8 -14.62 2.95 -1.76
N PRO A 9 -14.54 3.91 -2.71
CA PRO A 9 -14.16 3.64 -4.10
C PRO A 9 -12.64 3.50 -4.31
N TYR A 10 -11.83 3.57 -3.25
CA TYR A 10 -10.37 3.53 -3.33
C TYR A 10 -9.83 2.15 -2.97
N SER A 11 -9.06 1.55 -3.87
CA SER A 11 -8.37 0.27 -3.66
C SER A 11 -6.87 0.51 -3.50
N PHE A 12 -6.31 -0.01 -2.40
CA PHE A 12 -4.88 0.04 -2.10
C PHE A 12 -4.23 -1.28 -2.53
N ILE A 13 -3.20 -1.19 -3.38
CA ILE A 13 -2.65 -2.34 -4.10
C ILE A 13 -1.13 -2.19 -4.20
N PHE A 14 -0.38 -3.26 -3.97
CA PHE A 14 1.02 -3.37 -4.39
C PHE A 14 1.05 -4.03 -5.77
N PHE A 15 1.99 -3.70 -6.67
CA PHE A 15 2.17 -4.43 -7.93
C PHE A 15 3.49 -5.20 -7.97
N SER A 16 3.45 -6.46 -8.40
CA SER A 16 4.64 -7.32 -8.47
C SER A 16 5.56 -6.91 -9.61
N SER A 17 5.05 -6.12 -10.56
CA SER A 17 5.79 -5.51 -11.66
C SER A 17 6.63 -4.30 -11.23
N ASP A 18 6.49 -3.80 -10.01
CA ASP A 18 7.23 -2.64 -9.51
C ASP A 18 8.71 -2.96 -9.22
N GLN A 19 9.10 -4.24 -9.29
CA GLN A 19 10.49 -4.73 -9.28
C GLN A 19 11.35 -4.12 -8.16
N GLN A 20 12.34 -3.29 -8.51
CA GLN A 20 13.35 -2.73 -7.60
C GLN A 20 13.02 -1.30 -7.15
N GLU A 21 11.82 -0.80 -7.41
CA GLU A 21 11.41 0.49 -6.89
C GLU A 21 11.36 0.46 -5.34
N PRO A 22 11.66 1.60 -4.67
CA PRO A 22 11.47 1.71 -3.23
C PRO A 22 10.03 1.34 -2.81
N ALA A 23 9.85 0.92 -1.56
CA ALA A 23 8.54 0.51 -1.06
C ALA A 23 7.50 1.63 -1.27
N HIS A 24 6.40 1.30 -1.94
CA HIS A 24 5.32 2.23 -2.24
C HIS A 24 3.99 1.48 -2.35
N ILE A 25 2.88 2.21 -2.29
CA ILE A 25 1.54 1.66 -2.51
C ILE A 25 0.83 2.43 -3.63
N HIS A 26 0.05 1.70 -4.43
CA HIS A 26 -0.83 2.30 -5.42
C HIS A 26 -2.23 2.49 -4.83
N VAL A 27 -2.82 3.65 -5.08
CA VAL A 27 -4.21 3.95 -4.76
C VAL A 27 -4.98 4.10 -6.06
N LYS A 28 -5.91 3.19 -6.32
CA LYS A 28 -6.72 3.15 -7.53
C LYS A 28 -8.14 3.63 -7.27
N ARG A 29 -8.68 4.42 -8.20
CA ARG A 29 -10.11 4.74 -8.33
C ARG A 29 -10.49 4.84 -9.81
N ASP A 30 -11.43 4.02 -10.26
CA ASP A 30 -11.83 3.93 -11.67
C ASP A 30 -10.61 3.73 -12.59
N ARG A 31 -10.35 4.68 -13.50
CA ARG A 31 -9.18 4.71 -14.40
C ARG A 31 -8.01 5.55 -13.86
N LYS A 32 -8.10 6.03 -12.61
CA LYS A 32 -7.07 6.84 -11.96
C LYS A 32 -6.21 5.98 -11.03
N LEU A 33 -4.93 6.31 -10.99
CA LEU A 33 -3.92 5.64 -10.20
C LEU A 33 -2.98 6.69 -9.60
N ALA A 34 -2.72 6.60 -8.30
CA ALA A 34 -1.73 7.41 -7.59
C ALA A 34 -0.72 6.49 -6.91
N LYS A 35 0.54 6.92 -6.82
CA LYS A 35 1.65 6.20 -6.19
C LYS A 35 2.15 6.99 -4.97
N TYR A 36 2.30 6.32 -3.84
CA TYR A 36 2.80 6.91 -2.59
C TYR A 36 3.98 6.10 -2.05
N TRP A 37 5.13 6.75 -1.85
CA TRP A 37 6.31 6.14 -1.23
C TRP A 37 6.07 5.89 0.25
N LEU A 38 6.58 4.76 0.77
CA LEU A 38 6.46 4.34 2.16
C LEU A 38 7.72 4.65 3.00
N ASP A 39 8.62 5.50 2.51
CA ASP A 39 9.87 5.84 3.21
C ASP A 39 9.87 7.29 3.71
N PRO A 40 9.89 7.54 5.04
CA PRO A 40 9.75 6.56 6.12
C PRO A 40 8.27 6.37 6.52
N ILE A 41 7.82 5.13 6.66
CA ILE A 41 6.62 4.78 7.44
C ILE A 41 7.06 4.02 8.70
N THR A 42 6.58 4.47 9.86
CA THR A 42 6.78 3.90 11.20
C THR A 42 5.41 3.81 11.91
N LEU A 43 5.12 2.98 12.92
CA LEU A 43 5.87 2.03 13.75
C LEU A 43 5.05 0.70 13.80
N VAL A 44 5.61 -0.47 13.50
CA VAL A 44 6.30 -1.44 14.39
C VAL A 44 5.53 -1.83 15.67
N GLY A 45 5.18 -3.12 15.74
CA GLY A 45 4.91 -3.89 16.96
C GLY A 45 3.47 -3.89 17.47
N LEU A 46 2.86 -5.08 17.50
CA LEU A 46 2.03 -5.47 18.64
C LEU A 46 2.96 -6.20 19.61
N ILE A 47 3.31 -5.53 20.70
CA ILE A 47 3.64 -6.21 21.95
C ILE A 47 2.49 -7.19 22.25
N HIS A 48 2.79 -8.48 22.34
CA HIS A 48 1.89 -9.38 23.03
C HIS A 48 2.05 -9.07 24.53
N LEU A 49 1.16 -8.24 25.06
CA LEU A 49 0.97 -8.13 26.50
C LEU A 49 0.00 -9.24 26.92
N ASN A 50 0.57 -10.18 27.69
CA ASN A 50 0.00 -11.37 28.32
C ASN A 50 -0.28 -12.58 27.42
#